data_AF-A0A356TGG2-F1
#
_entry.id   AF-A0A356TGG2-F1
#
_cell.length_a   1.000
_cell.length_b   1.000
_cell.length_c   1.000
_cell.angle_alpha   90.00
_cell.angle_beta   90.00
_cell.angle_gamma   90.00
#
_symmetry.space_group_name_H-M   'P 1'
#
loop_
_entity.id
_entity.type
_entity.pdbx_description
1 polymer ?
#
loop_
_entity_poly.entity_id
_entity_poly.type
_entity_poly.pdbx_seq_one_letter_code
_entity_poly.pdbx_strand_id
1 'polypeptide(L)'
;MSGWESERLDERTLRQRCGLSYGEVLRGWREDASFRASFTGVIAEAPFDGLFWETPAWTLEGLDAPYEHVLKESAAVASLRADPSAFEARFGAAPIASFENLGGDALLVVPAPRSSDPSYAHLARFLREAPEAQRDALWPAVALAMMERLGDAPTWLSTSGLGVPWVHVRLDARPKYYTHAAYRTAPARA
;
A
#
# COMPACT_ATOMS: atom_id res chain seq x y z
N MET A 1 9.84 -4.11 20.98
CA MET A 1 9.58 -2.66 20.84
C MET A 1 9.73 -2.35 19.37
N SER A 2 8.61 -2.15 18.67
CA SER A 2 8.58 -1.82 17.25
C SER A 2 9.37 -0.52 17.05
N GLY A 3 10.37 -0.52 16.16
CA GLY A 3 11.17 0.66 15.82
C GLY A 3 10.40 1.71 15.02
N TRP A 4 9.07 1.75 15.15
CA TRP A 4 8.18 2.64 14.42
C TRP A 4 7.87 3.89 15.25
N GLU A 5 8.01 5.05 14.63
CA GLU A 5 7.64 6.35 15.17
C GLU A 5 6.35 6.81 14.50
N SER A 6 5.35 7.17 15.30
CA SER A 6 4.07 7.69 14.84
C SER A 6 3.92 9.17 15.20
N GLU A 7 3.77 10.02 14.18
CA GLU A 7 3.55 11.46 14.31
C GLU A 7 2.12 11.80 13.84
N ARG A 8 1.36 12.55 14.63
CA ARG A 8 0.05 13.06 14.21
C ARG A 8 0.22 14.39 13.48
N LEU A 9 -0.08 14.43 12.18
CA LEU A 9 0.05 15.64 11.37
C LEU A 9 -1.19 16.54 11.48
N ASP A 10 -2.36 15.92 11.55
CA ASP A 10 -3.65 16.56 11.77
C ASP A 10 -4.63 15.54 12.40
N GLU A 11 -5.89 15.92 12.59
CA GLU A 11 -6.92 15.06 13.21
C GLU A 11 -7.14 13.74 12.46
N ARG A 12 -6.81 13.69 11.16
CA ARG A 12 -7.16 12.61 10.23
C ARG A 12 -5.94 11.96 9.57
N THR A 13 -4.73 12.37 9.95
CA THR A 13 -3.50 11.93 9.28
C THR A 13 -2.42 11.57 10.30
N LEU A 14 -1.94 10.34 10.22
CA LEU A 14 -0.77 9.86 10.93
C LEU A 14 0.38 9.65 9.95
N ARG A 15 1.58 10.09 10.30
CA ARG A 15 2.82 9.76 9.61
C ARG A 15 3.56 8.69 10.40
N GLN A 16 4.10 7.71 9.69
CA GLN A 16 4.84 6.59 10.25
C GLN A 16 6.26 6.56 9.69
N ARG A 17 7.25 6.38 10.56
CA ARG A 17 8.69 6.25 10.22
C ARG A 17 9.29 5.06 10.95
N CYS A 18 10.38 4.51 10.47
CA CYS A 18 11.02 3.34 11.12
C CYS A 18 12.55 3.40 11.22
N GLY A 19 13.17 4.55 10.89
CA GLY A 19 14.62 4.71 10.88
C GLY A 19 15.36 3.93 9.78
N LEU A 20 14.65 3.16 8.94
CA LEU A 20 15.20 2.45 7.80
C LEU A 20 15.10 3.27 6.52
N SER A 21 16.01 3.01 5.57
CA SER A 21 15.91 3.47 4.19
C SER A 21 14.79 2.74 3.43
N TYR A 22 14.35 3.29 2.30
CA TYR A 22 13.35 2.61 1.47
C TYR A 22 13.86 1.28 0.91
N GLY A 23 15.13 1.18 0.54
CA GLY A 23 15.75 -0.07 0.08
C GLY A 23 15.72 -1.16 1.15
N GLU A 24 15.94 -0.80 2.41
CA GLU A 24 15.80 -1.73 3.55
C GLU A 24 14.35 -2.14 3.77
N VAL A 25 13.39 -1.23 3.64
CA VAL A 25 11.95 -1.54 3.74
C VAL A 25 11.50 -2.47 2.62
N LEU A 26 11.94 -2.25 1.37
CA LEU A 26 11.68 -3.16 0.25
C LEU A 26 12.22 -4.56 0.52
N ARG A 27 13.45 -4.66 1.04
CA ARG A 27 14.04 -5.94 1.44
C ARG A 27 13.25 -6.59 2.57
N GLY A 28 12.86 -5.81 3.59
CA GLY A 28 12.04 -6.28 4.70
C GLY A 28 10.69 -6.83 4.23
N TRP A 29 9.98 -6.11 3.36
CA TRP A 29 8.75 -6.61 2.75
C TRP A 29 8.98 -7.90 1.95
N ARG A 30 10.08 -8.02 1.22
CA ARG A 30 10.36 -9.21 0.40
C ARG A 30 10.75 -10.43 1.22
N GLU A 31 11.59 -10.26 2.24
CA GLU A 31 12.39 -11.36 2.80
C GLU A 31 12.14 -11.59 4.30
N ASP A 32 11.64 -10.61 5.04
CA ASP A 32 11.54 -10.69 6.51
C ASP A 32 10.07 -10.73 6.97
N ALA A 33 9.63 -11.92 7.40
CA ALA A 33 8.28 -12.13 7.93
C ALA A 33 8.01 -11.34 9.23
N SER A 34 9.03 -11.15 10.07
CA SER A 34 8.89 -10.37 11.31
C SER A 34 8.73 -8.88 11.00
N PHE A 35 9.47 -8.37 10.01
CA PHE A 35 9.26 -7.02 9.51
C PHE A 35 7.86 -6.85 8.92
N ARG A 36 7.38 -7.79 8.10
CA ARG A 36 6.02 -7.74 7.54
C ARG A 36 4.93 -7.77 8.60
N ALA A 37 5.09 -8.58 9.63
CA ALA A 37 4.16 -8.61 10.77
C ALA A 37 4.14 -7.25 11.50
N SER A 38 5.31 -6.68 11.78
CA SER A 38 5.46 -5.35 12.39
C SER A 38 4.84 -4.25 11.53
N PHE A 39 5.15 -4.21 10.23
CA PHE A 39 4.61 -3.26 9.26
C PHE A 39 3.08 -3.36 9.15
N THR A 40 2.55 -4.59 9.12
CA THR A 40 1.11 -4.85 9.09
C THR A 40 0.44 -4.31 10.35
N GLY A 41 1.04 -4.55 11.52
CA GLY A 41 0.56 -4.05 12.81
C GLY A 41 0.41 -2.53 12.82
N VAL A 42 1.41 -1.79 12.35
CA VAL A 42 1.37 -0.31 12.28
C VAL A 42 0.15 0.22 11.53
N ILE A 43 -0.23 -0.42 10.42
CA ILE A 43 -1.39 0.00 9.64
C ILE A 43 -2.69 -0.49 10.28
N ALA A 44 -2.73 -1.75 10.73
CA ALA A 44 -3.92 -2.36 11.31
C ALA A 44 -4.34 -1.69 12.63
N GLU A 45 -3.38 -1.24 13.44
CA GLU A 45 -3.58 -0.59 14.74
C GLU A 45 -3.94 0.90 14.62
N ALA A 46 -3.86 1.49 13.42
CA ALA A 46 -4.27 2.87 13.22
C ALA A 46 -5.76 3.07 13.63
N PRO A 47 -6.12 4.17 14.29
CA PRO A 47 -7.45 4.38 14.87
C PRO A 47 -8.52 4.77 13.83
N PHE A 48 -8.32 4.41 12.57
CA PHE A 48 -9.20 4.77 11.45
C PHE A 48 -9.91 3.53 10.92
N ASP A 49 -11.24 3.58 10.81
CA ASP A 49 -12.02 2.46 10.27
C ASP A 49 -11.67 2.19 8.79
N GLY A 50 -11.55 3.27 8.01
CA GLY A 50 -11.07 3.26 6.63
C GLY A 50 -9.99 4.32 6.45
N LEU A 51 -8.94 3.97 5.71
CA LEU A 51 -7.81 4.86 5.47
C LEU A 51 -7.21 4.66 4.08
N PHE A 52 -6.53 5.69 3.59
CA PHE A 52 -5.54 5.60 2.53
C PHE A 52 -4.17 5.38 3.16
N TRP A 53 -3.41 4.45 2.58
CA TRP A 53 -1.98 4.35 2.77
C TRP A 53 -1.27 5.00 1.57
N GLU A 54 -0.35 5.92 1.83
CA GLU A 54 0.38 6.68 0.81
C GLU A 54 1.84 6.82 1.21
N THR A 55 2.78 6.55 0.30
CA THR A 55 4.21 6.85 0.48
C THR A 55 4.63 8.05 -0.37
N PRO A 56 5.77 8.70 -0.11
CA PRO A 56 6.43 9.55 -1.10
C PRO A 56 6.65 8.83 -2.44
N ALA A 57 6.97 9.59 -3.49
CA ALA A 57 7.39 8.99 -4.75
C ALA A 57 8.81 8.44 -4.62
N TRP A 58 9.07 7.27 -5.22
CA TRP A 58 10.35 6.60 -5.15
C TRP A 58 10.99 6.44 -6.53
N THR A 59 12.31 6.61 -6.59
CA THR A 59 13.18 6.32 -7.74
C THR A 59 14.24 5.33 -7.32
N LEU A 60 14.98 4.77 -8.29
CA LEU A 60 16.12 3.91 -7.98
C LEU A 60 17.22 4.65 -7.18
N GLU A 61 17.45 5.92 -7.48
CA GLU A 61 18.39 6.79 -6.73
C GLU A 61 17.90 7.09 -5.31
N GLY A 62 16.59 7.10 -5.07
CA GLY A 62 15.99 7.38 -3.78
C GLY A 62 15.97 6.22 -2.79
N LEU A 63 16.58 5.07 -3.11
CA LEU A 63 16.53 3.88 -2.24
C LEU A 63 17.17 4.10 -0.86
N ASP A 64 18.21 4.92 -0.77
CA ASP A 64 18.91 5.20 0.49
C ASP A 64 18.20 6.28 1.33
N ALA A 65 17.17 6.95 0.79
CA ALA A 65 16.43 7.95 1.53
C ALA A 65 15.56 7.31 2.64
N PRO A 66 15.36 8.01 3.78
CA PRO A 66 14.58 7.49 4.89
C PRO A 66 13.14 7.15 4.48
N TYR A 67 12.67 5.97 4.87
CA TYR A 67 11.30 5.56 4.61
C TYR A 67 10.30 6.26 5.53
N GLU A 68 9.23 6.76 4.92
CA GLU A 68 8.03 7.19 5.62
C GLU A 68 6.78 6.88 4.80
N HIS A 69 5.64 6.85 5.48
CA HIS A 69 4.33 6.84 4.85
C HIS A 69 3.31 7.58 5.70
N VAL A 70 2.16 7.88 5.12
CA VAL A 70 1.01 8.40 5.86
C VAL A 70 -0.17 7.44 5.80
N LEU A 71 -0.93 7.43 6.89
CA LEU A 71 -2.23 6.82 7.03
C LEU A 71 -3.24 7.96 7.17
N LYS A 72 -4.13 8.09 6.19
CA LYS A 72 -5.11 9.17 6.13
C LYS A 72 -6.52 8.63 6.20
N GLU A 73 -7.25 9.01 7.24
CA GLU A 73 -8.62 8.58 7.48
C GLU A 73 -9.55 8.96 6.32
N SER A 74 -10.44 8.04 5.96
CA SER A 74 -11.49 8.28 4.97
C SER A 74 -12.76 7.52 5.31
N ALA A 75 -13.80 8.27 5.71
CA ALA A 75 -15.15 7.72 5.92
C ALA A 75 -15.73 7.08 4.65
N ALA A 76 -15.36 7.58 3.47
CA ALA A 76 -15.75 6.99 2.19
C ALA A 76 -15.09 5.62 1.95
N VAL A 77 -13.84 5.43 2.41
CA VAL A 77 -13.19 4.11 2.38
C VAL A 77 -13.85 3.17 3.39
N ALA A 78 -14.16 3.67 4.59
CA ALA A 78 -14.77 2.88 5.66
C ALA A 78 -16.16 2.32 5.29
N SER A 79 -16.88 2.98 4.39
CA SER A 79 -18.21 2.57 3.95
C SER A 79 -18.22 1.61 2.74
N LEU A 80 -17.05 1.32 2.15
CA LEU A 80 -16.96 0.42 1.00
C LEU A 80 -17.39 -1.01 1.37
N ARG A 81 -18.05 -1.66 0.41
CA ARG A 81 -18.45 -3.06 0.51
C ARG A 81 -17.71 -3.84 -0.57
N ALA A 82 -17.05 -4.92 -0.17
CA ALA A 82 -16.23 -5.73 -1.06
C ALA A 82 -17.01 -6.12 -2.32
N ASP A 83 -16.50 -5.72 -3.49
CA ASP A 83 -17.01 -6.13 -4.80
C ASP A 83 -15.83 -6.57 -5.69
N PRO A 84 -15.70 -7.88 -5.98
CA PRO A 84 -14.59 -8.40 -6.78
C PRO A 84 -14.76 -8.15 -8.29
N SER A 85 -15.92 -7.70 -8.77
CA SER A 85 -16.29 -7.71 -10.20
C SER A 85 -15.29 -7.02 -11.11
N ALA A 86 -14.70 -5.91 -10.66
CA ALA A 86 -13.71 -5.15 -11.43
C ALA A 86 -12.40 -5.93 -11.70
N PHE A 87 -12.07 -6.91 -10.86
CA PHE A 87 -10.82 -7.68 -10.91
C PHE A 87 -11.05 -9.19 -11.12
N GLU A 88 -12.29 -9.65 -11.29
CA GLU A 88 -12.64 -11.06 -11.38
C GLU A 88 -11.82 -11.81 -12.44
N ALA A 89 -11.69 -11.22 -13.63
CA ALA A 89 -10.90 -11.79 -14.74
C ALA A 89 -9.38 -11.81 -14.50
N ARG A 90 -8.90 -11.18 -13.42
CA ARG A 90 -7.48 -11.07 -13.07
C ARG A 90 -7.09 -12.02 -11.94
N PHE A 91 -8.06 -12.56 -11.21
CA PHE A 91 -7.78 -13.50 -10.14
C PHE A 91 -7.34 -14.85 -10.70
N GLY A 92 -6.44 -15.51 -9.96
CA GLY A 92 -5.94 -16.85 -10.27
C GLY A 92 -5.74 -17.66 -9.00
N ALA A 93 -4.95 -18.73 -9.08
CA ALA A 93 -4.67 -19.58 -7.91
C ALA A 93 -3.79 -18.90 -6.84
N ALA A 94 -2.96 -17.94 -7.25
CA ALA A 94 -2.07 -17.19 -6.38
C ALA A 94 -2.87 -16.34 -5.36
N PRO A 95 -2.36 -16.18 -4.12
CA PRO A 95 -3.03 -15.37 -3.09
C PRO A 95 -3.15 -13.89 -3.47
N ILE A 96 -2.21 -13.40 -4.27
CA ILE A 96 -2.08 -12.02 -4.71
C ILE A 96 -1.89 -12.04 -6.23
N ALA A 97 -2.62 -11.19 -6.94
CA ALA A 97 -2.47 -10.96 -8.38
C ALA A 97 -1.80 -9.59 -8.61
N SER A 98 -0.96 -9.51 -9.64
CA SER A 98 -0.33 -8.27 -10.10
C SER A 98 -0.59 -8.08 -11.59
N PHE A 99 -1.10 -6.92 -12.00
CA PHE A 99 -1.44 -6.63 -13.40
C PHE A 99 -1.55 -5.13 -13.69
N GLU A 100 -1.34 -4.76 -14.94
CA GLU A 100 -1.58 -3.41 -15.44
C GLU A 100 -3.07 -3.05 -15.37
N ASN A 101 -3.38 -1.84 -14.92
CA ASN A 101 -4.74 -1.31 -14.98
C ASN A 101 -5.19 -1.11 -16.45
N LEU A 102 -6.48 -0.87 -16.67
CA LEU A 102 -7.06 -0.72 -18.02
C LEU A 102 -6.40 0.41 -18.83
N GLY A 103 -5.94 1.47 -18.17
CA GLY A 103 -5.26 2.59 -18.81
C GLY A 103 -3.77 2.38 -19.09
N GLY A 104 -3.18 1.32 -18.54
CA GLY A 104 -1.74 1.04 -18.62
C GLY A 104 -0.86 2.08 -17.89
N ASP A 105 -1.44 2.93 -17.05
CA ASP A 105 -0.73 4.00 -16.32
C ASP A 105 -0.40 3.62 -14.86
N ALA A 106 -0.88 2.46 -14.41
CA ALA A 106 -0.62 1.93 -13.08
C ALA A 106 -0.52 0.40 -13.06
N LEU A 107 0.45 -0.13 -12.31
CA LEU A 107 0.47 -1.53 -11.92
C LEU A 107 -0.34 -1.69 -10.62
N LEU A 108 -1.23 -2.68 -10.59
CA LEU A 108 -2.08 -2.97 -9.44
C LEU A 108 -1.65 -4.29 -8.80
N VAL A 109 -1.52 -4.30 -7.48
CA VAL A 109 -1.30 -5.49 -6.66
C VAL A 109 -2.52 -5.71 -5.78
N VAL A 110 -3.23 -6.82 -5.99
CA VAL A 110 -4.55 -7.07 -5.39
C VAL A 110 -4.62 -8.47 -4.77
N PRO A 111 -5.21 -8.65 -3.58
CA PRO A 111 -5.47 -9.98 -3.05
C PRO A 111 -6.57 -10.68 -3.86
N ALA A 112 -6.37 -11.95 -4.19
CA ALA A 112 -7.41 -12.78 -4.80
C ALA A 112 -8.40 -13.25 -3.71
N PRO A 113 -9.71 -13.37 -4.01
CA PRO A 113 -10.68 -13.86 -3.04
C PRO A 113 -10.35 -15.29 -2.61
N ARG A 114 -10.15 -15.53 -1.31
CA ARG A 114 -10.10 -16.89 -0.72
C ARG A 114 -11.47 -17.35 -0.21
N SER A 115 -12.40 -16.42 -0.04
CA SER A 115 -13.76 -16.60 0.47
C SER A 115 -14.60 -15.38 0.07
N SER A 116 -15.91 -15.42 0.30
CA SER A 116 -16.83 -14.29 0.12
C SER A 116 -16.75 -13.26 1.27
N ASP A 117 -15.58 -13.13 1.89
CA ASP A 117 -15.37 -12.36 3.12
C ASP A 117 -15.36 -10.85 2.81
N PRO A 118 -15.97 -10.00 3.66
CA PRO A 118 -15.99 -8.55 3.44
C PRO A 118 -14.63 -7.85 3.66
N SER A 119 -13.63 -8.54 4.19
CA SER A 119 -12.30 -8.01 4.51
C SER A 119 -11.55 -7.43 3.32
N TYR A 120 -11.90 -7.82 2.10
CA TYR A 120 -11.24 -7.32 0.89
C TYR A 120 -11.68 -5.92 0.46
N ALA A 121 -12.62 -5.26 1.14
CA ALA A 121 -13.15 -3.96 0.71
C ALA A 121 -12.07 -2.85 0.62
N HIS A 122 -11.14 -2.81 1.57
CA HIS A 122 -10.05 -1.83 1.64
C HIS A 122 -8.91 -2.30 2.55
N LEU A 123 -7.74 -1.64 2.45
CA LEU A 123 -6.50 -2.09 3.09
C LEU A 123 -6.62 -2.32 4.60
N ALA A 124 -7.13 -1.32 5.36
CA ALA A 124 -7.21 -1.45 6.83
C ALA A 124 -8.01 -2.68 7.27
N ARG A 125 -9.17 -2.92 6.63
CA ARG A 125 -9.99 -4.08 6.95
C ARG A 125 -9.31 -5.39 6.56
N PHE A 126 -8.69 -5.42 5.39
CA PHE A 126 -7.93 -6.58 4.92
C PHE A 126 -6.82 -6.96 5.89
N LEU A 127 -6.03 -5.98 6.36
CA LEU A 127 -4.94 -6.21 7.31
C LEU A 127 -5.43 -6.61 8.71
N ARG A 128 -6.64 -6.22 9.10
CA ARG A 128 -7.25 -6.62 10.38
C ARG A 128 -7.89 -8.00 10.35
N GLU A 129 -8.57 -8.34 9.26
CA GLU A 129 -9.55 -9.44 9.23
C GLU A 129 -9.17 -10.60 8.30
N ALA A 130 -8.40 -10.36 7.23
CA ALA A 130 -8.10 -11.40 6.25
C ALA A 130 -7.16 -12.48 6.83
N PRO A 131 -7.08 -13.68 6.23
CA PRO A 131 -6.15 -14.72 6.68
C PRO A 131 -4.71 -14.23 6.76
N GLU A 132 -4.00 -14.55 7.85
CA GLU A 132 -2.62 -14.10 8.10
C GLU A 132 -1.66 -14.37 6.95
N ALA A 133 -1.70 -15.60 6.41
CA ALA A 133 -0.87 -15.96 5.26
C ALA A 133 -1.11 -15.07 4.03
N GLN A 134 -2.31 -14.53 3.85
CA GLN A 134 -2.62 -13.67 2.71
C GLN A 134 -2.24 -12.21 2.98
N ARG A 135 -2.40 -11.74 4.23
CA ARG A 135 -1.89 -10.43 4.67
C ARG A 135 -0.38 -10.36 4.52
N ASP A 136 0.31 -11.43 4.94
CA ASP A 136 1.75 -11.59 4.78
C ASP A 136 2.15 -11.58 3.29
N ALA A 137 1.47 -12.36 2.45
CA ALA A 137 1.79 -12.49 1.03
C ALA A 137 1.61 -11.19 0.22
N LEU A 138 0.84 -10.21 0.71
CA LEU A 138 0.66 -8.92 0.06
C LEU A 138 1.99 -8.17 -0.08
N TRP A 139 2.79 -8.12 0.98
CA TRP A 139 3.98 -7.27 1.01
C TRP A 139 5.12 -7.75 0.10
N PRO A 140 5.45 -9.06 0.01
CA PRO A 140 6.41 -9.54 -0.98
C PRO A 140 5.95 -9.24 -2.42
N ALA A 141 4.65 -9.36 -2.71
CA ALA A 141 4.12 -9.01 -4.02
C ALA A 141 4.25 -7.51 -4.34
N VAL A 142 3.98 -6.63 -3.35
CA VAL A 142 4.22 -5.18 -3.48
C VAL A 142 5.71 -4.87 -3.67
N ALA A 143 6.60 -5.53 -2.92
CA ALA A 143 8.03 -5.33 -3.04
C ALA A 143 8.54 -5.74 -4.43
N LEU A 144 8.15 -6.91 -4.93
CA LEU A 144 8.51 -7.37 -6.27
C LEU A 144 7.99 -6.41 -7.35
N ALA A 145 6.73 -5.99 -7.26
CA ALA A 145 6.13 -5.02 -8.17
C ALA A 145 6.90 -3.68 -8.17
N MET A 146 7.30 -3.18 -7.00
CA MET A 146 8.12 -1.96 -6.90
C MET A 146 9.51 -2.17 -7.50
N MET A 147 10.17 -3.29 -7.22
CA MET A 147 11.49 -3.61 -7.77
C MET A 147 11.48 -3.71 -9.31
N GLU A 148 10.38 -4.18 -9.90
CA GLU A 148 10.20 -4.20 -11.37
C GLU A 148 9.92 -2.81 -11.96
N ARG A 149 9.27 -1.92 -11.20
CA ARG A 149 8.84 -0.59 -11.67
C ARG A 149 9.85 0.53 -11.41
N LEU A 150 10.68 0.40 -10.39
CA LEU A 150 11.64 1.43 -10.00
C LEU A 150 12.65 1.70 -11.13
N GLY A 151 12.88 2.97 -11.37
CA GLY A 151 13.87 3.46 -12.33
C GLY A 151 14.15 4.95 -12.10
N ASP A 152 14.55 5.65 -13.16
CA ASP A 152 14.86 7.08 -13.11
C ASP A 152 13.62 7.98 -12.93
N ALA A 153 12.46 7.47 -13.34
CA ALA A 153 11.18 8.15 -13.17
C ALA A 153 10.55 7.79 -11.81
N PRO A 154 9.95 8.76 -11.11
CA PRO A 154 9.30 8.51 -9.84
C PRO A 154 8.09 7.59 -9.98
N THR A 155 7.97 6.65 -9.04
CA THR A 155 6.81 5.77 -8.87
C THR A 155 6.11 6.10 -7.57
N TRP A 156 4.79 6.29 -7.63
CA TRP A 156 3.95 6.57 -6.47
C TRP A 156 3.24 5.29 -6.00
N LEU A 157 3.36 4.98 -4.71
CA LEU A 157 2.82 3.78 -4.08
C LEU A 157 1.72 4.14 -3.08
N SER A 158 0.49 3.69 -3.33
CA SER A 158 -0.65 3.98 -2.44
C SER A 158 -1.76 2.90 -2.48
N THR A 159 -2.77 3.01 -1.62
CA THR A 159 -4.05 2.26 -1.74
C THR A 159 -5.24 3.15 -2.06
N SER A 160 -5.01 4.19 -2.86
CA SER A 160 -6.07 5.10 -3.28
C SER A 160 -7.01 4.43 -4.29
N GLY A 161 -8.30 4.79 -4.29
CA GLY A 161 -9.28 4.20 -5.22
C GLY A 161 -10.65 3.95 -4.60
N LEU A 162 -11.53 4.95 -4.67
CA LEU A 162 -12.91 4.84 -4.19
C LEU A 162 -13.86 4.19 -5.20
N GLY A 163 -13.45 4.09 -6.48
CA GLY A 163 -14.29 3.58 -7.57
C GLY A 163 -14.34 2.06 -7.68
N VAL A 164 -13.41 1.36 -7.02
CA VAL A 164 -13.36 -0.11 -6.99
C VAL A 164 -13.24 -0.53 -5.53
N PRO A 165 -14.30 -1.08 -4.91
CA PRO A 165 -14.30 -1.42 -3.50
C PRO A 165 -13.66 -2.80 -3.28
N TRP A 166 -12.40 -2.91 -3.66
CA TRP A 166 -11.55 -4.07 -3.44
C TRP A 166 -10.13 -3.58 -3.14
N VAL A 167 -9.38 -4.24 -2.26
CA VAL A 167 -8.01 -3.84 -1.94
C VAL A 167 -7.17 -3.83 -3.21
N HIS A 168 -6.56 -2.69 -3.50
CA HIS A 168 -5.57 -2.60 -4.56
C HIS A 168 -4.48 -1.62 -4.16
N VAL A 169 -3.26 -2.15 -4.04
CA VAL A 169 -2.06 -1.32 -3.97
C VAL A 169 -1.74 -0.88 -5.39
N ARG A 170 -1.52 0.42 -5.56
CA ARG A 170 -1.28 1.05 -6.85
C ARG A 170 0.14 1.55 -6.92
N LEU A 171 0.79 1.24 -8.03
CA LEU A 171 2.08 1.77 -8.45
C LEU A 171 1.83 2.65 -9.67
N ASP A 172 1.63 3.95 -9.43
CA ASP A 172 1.27 4.93 -10.45
C ASP A 172 2.50 5.71 -10.93
N ALA A 173 2.51 6.07 -12.23
CA ALA A 173 3.52 6.98 -12.79
C ALA A 173 3.27 8.47 -12.45
N ARG A 174 2.13 8.79 -11.81
CA ARG A 174 1.74 10.15 -11.38
C ARG A 174 0.84 10.07 -10.12
N PRO A 175 0.85 11.06 -9.23
CA PRO A 175 0.08 11.04 -7.98
C PRO A 175 -1.41 11.43 -8.17
N LYS A 176 -2.09 10.82 -9.15
CA LYS A 176 -3.45 11.20 -9.57
C LYS A 176 -4.48 11.16 -8.45
N TYR A 177 -4.30 10.26 -7.49
CA TYR A 177 -5.29 9.95 -6.44
C TYR A 177 -4.79 10.21 -5.02
N TYR A 178 -3.60 10.80 -4.88
CA TYR A 178 -3.02 11.09 -3.57
C TYR A 178 -3.82 12.13 -2.82
N THR A 179 -4.06 11.91 -1.53
CA THR A 179 -4.80 12.79 -0.64
C THR A 179 -3.88 13.57 0.30
N HIS A 180 -2.62 13.16 0.44
CA HIS A 180 -1.58 13.91 1.12
C HIS A 180 -0.82 14.81 0.15
N ALA A 181 -0.99 16.13 0.29
CA ALA A 181 -0.47 17.11 -0.67
C ALA A 181 1.06 17.06 -0.81
N ALA A 182 1.81 16.79 0.28
CA ALA A 182 3.25 16.75 0.25
C ALA A 182 3.82 15.61 -0.62
N TYR A 183 3.03 14.55 -0.88
CA TYR A 183 3.46 13.43 -1.72
C TYR A 183 3.06 13.59 -3.18
N ARG A 184 2.39 14.69 -3.55
CA ARG A 184 2.01 14.97 -4.95
C ARG A 184 3.16 15.55 -5.79
N THR A 185 4.28 15.88 -5.18
CA THR A 185 5.49 16.35 -5.85
C THR A 185 6.53 15.25 -5.86
N ALA A 186 7.17 15.03 -7.00
CA ALA A 186 8.34 14.16 -7.06
C ALA A 186 9.47 14.77 -6.19
N PRO A 187 10.32 13.94 -5.56
CA PRO A 187 11.54 14.43 -4.93
C PRO A 187 12.35 15.27 -5.93
N ALA A 188 12.95 16.36 -5.46
CA ALA A 188 13.91 17.08 -6.29
C ALA A 188 15.05 16.11 -6.65
N ARG A 189 15.44 16.07 -7.93
CA ARG A 189 16.68 15.38 -8.31
C ARG A 189 17.84 16.07 -7.58
N ALA A 190 18.66 15.27 -6.90
CA ALA A 190 19.88 15.76 -6.25
C ALA A 190 20.89 16.26 -7.29
#